data_AF-A0A4W5LGG3-F1
#
_entry.id   AF-A0A4W5LGG3-F1
#
_cell.length_a   1.000
_cell.length_b   1.000
_cell.length_c   1.000
_cell.angle_alpha   90.00
_cell.angle_beta   90.00
_cell.angle_gamma   90.00
#
_symmetry.space_group_name_H-M   'P 1'
#
loop_
_entity.id
_entity.type
_entity.pdbx_description
1 polymer ?
#
loop_
_entity_poly.entity_id
_entity_poly.type
_entity_poly.pdbx_seq_one_letter_code
_entity_poly.pdbx_strand_id
1 'polypeptide(L)'
;MGGRDVVASSQEMGQDLDHVTILRDKFRDFARETGMVGQERVDYVNQTIDELIKAGHTEAAAMADWRDSVNESWADLLELIDTRAQLLQASHDLLKSVCTQMTANGSSMPLTVFGFLCLGSKQD
;
A
#
# COMPACT_ATOMS: atom_id res chain seq x y z
N MET A 1 -15.98 -37.80 17.31
CA MET A 1 -14.69 -37.11 17.18
C MET A 1 -14.98 -35.68 16.77
N GLY A 2 -15.15 -34.79 17.74
CA GLY A 2 -15.47 -33.38 17.49
C GLY A 2 -14.84 -32.59 18.61
N GLY A 3 -13.95 -31.66 18.29
CA GLY A 3 -13.28 -30.87 19.31
C GLY A 3 -11.89 -30.33 18.98
N ARG A 4 -11.46 -30.30 17.71
CA ARG A 4 -10.16 -29.73 17.34
C ARG A 4 -10.14 -28.77 16.15
N ASP A 5 -11.28 -28.47 15.53
CA ASP A 5 -11.34 -27.55 14.37
C ASP A 5 -11.60 -26.08 14.72
N VAL A 6 -11.90 -25.72 15.97
CA VAL A 6 -12.43 -24.38 16.28
C VAL A 6 -11.37 -23.42 16.84
N VAL A 7 -10.20 -23.93 17.24
CA VAL A 7 -9.08 -23.09 17.72
C VAL A 7 -8.08 -22.79 16.58
N ALA A 8 -8.15 -23.54 15.48
CA ALA A 8 -7.25 -23.42 14.33
C ALA A 8 -7.38 -22.06 13.61
N SER A 9 -8.57 -21.45 13.61
CA SER A 9 -8.81 -20.16 12.93
C SER A 9 -8.13 -18.96 13.61
N SER A 10 -7.78 -19.05 14.90
CA SER A 10 -7.08 -17.98 15.63
C SER A 10 -5.60 -17.89 15.25
N GLN A 11 -4.94 -19.04 15.07
CA GLN A 11 -3.54 -19.09 14.65
C GLN A 11 -3.38 -18.70 13.18
N GLU A 12 -4.31 -19.13 12.32
CA GLU A 12 -4.35 -18.74 10.90
C GLU A 12 -4.64 -17.24 10.74
N MET A 13 -5.61 -16.68 11.47
CA MET A 13 -5.85 -15.23 11.46
C MET A 13 -4.71 -14.40 12.04
N GLY A 14 -4.03 -14.90 13.09
CA GLY A 14 -2.82 -14.27 13.60
C GLY A 14 -1.73 -14.22 12.52
N GLN A 15 -1.56 -15.32 11.79
CA GLN A 15 -0.62 -15.41 10.68
C GLN A 15 -0.97 -14.44 9.53
N ASP A 16 -2.24 -14.32 9.16
CA ASP A 16 -2.69 -13.38 8.12
C ASP A 16 -2.50 -11.92 8.53
N LEU A 17 -2.82 -11.59 9.79
CA LEU A 17 -2.61 -10.25 10.34
C LEU A 17 -1.11 -9.90 10.38
N ASP A 18 -0.25 -10.81 10.81
CA ASP A 18 1.20 -10.64 10.82
C ASP A 18 1.74 -10.47 9.40
N HIS A 19 1.25 -11.27 8.45
CA HIS A 19 1.67 -11.19 7.06
C HIS A 19 1.29 -9.85 6.41
N VAL A 20 0.04 -9.39 6.60
CA VAL A 20 -0.41 -8.07 6.10
C VAL A 20 0.36 -6.93 6.77
N THR A 21 0.67 -7.05 8.06
CA THR A 21 1.50 -6.08 8.79
C THR A 21 2.90 -5.97 8.19
N ILE A 22 3.56 -7.10 7.92
CA ILE A 22 4.89 -7.14 7.30
C ILE A 22 4.85 -6.53 5.89
N LEU A 23 3.85 -6.88 5.09
CA LEU A 23 3.70 -6.33 3.74
C LEU A 23 3.49 -4.82 3.76
N ARG A 24 2.64 -4.31 4.67
CA ARG A 24 2.43 -2.87 4.88
C ARG A 24 3.74 -2.18 5.26
N ASP A 25 4.48 -2.73 6.23
CA ASP A 25 5.70 -2.10 6.72
C ASP A 25 6.79 -2.07 5.65
N LYS A 26 6.98 -3.18 4.93
CA LYS A 26 7.88 -3.23 3.77
C LYS A 26 7.48 -2.24 2.68
N PHE A 27 6.18 -2.11 2.41
CA PHE A 27 5.71 -1.16 1.41
C PHE A 27 5.93 0.29 1.84
N ARG A 28 5.75 0.62 3.12
CA ARG A 28 6.05 1.94 3.66
C ARG A 28 7.54 2.28 3.53
N ASP A 29 8.42 1.34 3.82
CA ASP A 29 9.86 1.56 3.67
C ASP A 29 10.26 1.70 2.20
N PHE A 30 9.68 0.88 1.32
CA PHE A 30 9.82 1.03 -0.14
C PHE A 30 9.35 2.41 -0.63
N ALA A 31 8.17 2.87 -0.19
CA ALA A 31 7.62 4.17 -0.54
C ALA A 31 8.52 5.32 -0.09
N ARG A 32 9.05 5.24 1.14
CA ARG A 32 9.98 6.25 1.68
C ARG A 32 11.27 6.31 0.88
N GLU A 33 11.88 5.16 0.62
CA GLU A 33 13.14 5.08 -0.13
C GLU A 33 12.96 5.58 -1.57
N THR A 34 11.88 5.13 -2.23
CA THR A 34 11.54 5.56 -3.58
C THR A 34 11.31 7.06 -3.63
N GLY A 35 10.56 7.62 -2.66
CA GLY A 35 10.34 9.06 -2.56
C GLY A 35 11.62 9.85 -2.40
N MET A 36 12.53 9.42 -1.52
CA MET A 36 13.78 10.13 -1.26
C MET A 36 14.73 10.12 -2.46
N VAL A 37 15.04 8.94 -3.00
CA VAL A 37 15.97 8.79 -4.13
C VAL A 37 15.36 9.33 -5.42
N GLY A 38 14.06 9.11 -5.62
CA GLY A 38 13.35 9.60 -6.80
C GLY A 38 13.27 11.12 -6.83
N GLN A 39 12.96 11.76 -5.70
CA GLN A 39 12.89 13.21 -5.62
C GLN A 39 14.25 13.86 -5.89
N GLU A 40 15.34 13.34 -5.32
CA GLU A 40 16.69 13.86 -5.58
C GLU A 40 17.03 13.85 -7.08
N ARG A 41 16.67 12.77 -7.78
CA ARG A 41 16.91 12.63 -9.22
C ARG A 41 16.06 13.59 -10.04
N VAL A 42 14.79 13.75 -9.68
CA VAL A 42 13.86 14.69 -10.33
C VAL A 42 14.33 16.13 -10.13
N ASP A 43 14.76 16.49 -8.92
CA ASP A 43 15.30 17.82 -8.61
C ASP A 43 16.58 18.11 -9.41
N TYR A 44 17.49 17.14 -9.52
CA TYR A 44 18.70 17.28 -10.33
C TYR A 44 18.39 17.51 -11.82
N VAL A 45 17.45 16.75 -12.37
CA VAL A 45 17.01 16.91 -13.76
C VAL A 45 16.37 18.29 -13.98
N ASN A 46 15.46 18.70 -13.09
CA ASN A 46 14.82 20.01 -13.13
C ASN A 46 15.85 21.15 -13.10
N GLN A 47 16.81 21.07 -12.19
CA GLN A 47 17.86 22.08 -12.05
C GLN A 47 18.74 22.17 -13.32
N THR A 48 19.15 21.01 -13.87
CA THR A 48 19.99 20.95 -15.07
C THR A 48 19.28 21.62 -16.26
N ILE A 49 17.98 21.34 -16.43
CA ILE A 49 17.18 21.94 -17.50
C ILE A 49 17.02 23.45 -17.29
N ASP A 50 16.74 23.89 -16.06
CA ASP A 50 16.60 25.31 -15.75
C ASP A 50 17.90 26.10 -16.04
N GLU A 51 19.07 25.50 -15.80
CA GLU A 51 20.37 26.10 -16.14
C GLU A 51 20.56 26.22 -17.66
N LEU A 52 20.20 25.19 -18.43
CA LEU A 52 20.26 25.21 -19.90
C LEU A 52 19.29 26.25 -20.49
N ILE A 53 18.09 26.37 -19.94
CA ILE A 53 17.09 27.38 -20.36
C ILE A 53 17.63 28.78 -20.07
N LYS A 54 18.18 29.03 -18.87
CA LYS A 54 18.78 30.33 -18.50
C LYS A 54 19.97 30.71 -19.38
N ALA A 55 20.75 29.73 -19.83
CA ALA A 55 21.85 29.93 -20.78
C ALA A 55 21.38 30.30 -22.20
N GLY A 56 20.07 30.32 -22.47
CA GLY A 56 19.51 30.68 -23.77
C GLY A 56 19.68 29.59 -24.83
N HIS A 57 19.70 28.31 -24.41
CA HIS A 57 19.87 27.18 -25.32
C HIS A 57 18.76 27.15 -26.36
N THR A 58 19.10 26.88 -27.63
CA THR A 58 18.14 26.88 -28.76
C THR A 58 17.03 25.84 -28.61
N GLU A 59 17.26 24.81 -27.82
CA GLU A 59 16.31 23.73 -27.52
C GLU A 59 15.58 23.91 -26.18
N ALA A 60 15.66 25.09 -25.55
CA ALA A 60 15.05 25.38 -24.25
C ALA A 60 13.57 24.97 -24.16
N ALA A 61 12.79 25.18 -25.23
CA ALA A 61 11.39 24.78 -25.29
C ALA A 61 11.21 23.25 -25.21
N ALA A 62 11.95 22.49 -26.03
CA ALA A 62 11.88 21.03 -26.01
C ALA A 62 12.37 20.43 -24.67
N MET A 63 13.37 21.07 -24.04
CA MET A 63 13.85 20.66 -22.73
C MET A 63 12.83 20.94 -21.62
N ALA A 64 12.09 22.05 -21.69
CA ALA A 64 10.99 22.35 -20.78
C ALA A 64 9.85 21.34 -20.93
N ASP A 65 9.47 20.97 -22.15
CA ASP A 65 8.44 19.95 -22.38
C ASP A 65 8.86 18.58 -21.80
N TRP A 66 10.13 18.21 -21.99
CA TRP A 66 10.68 16.98 -21.41
C TRP A 66 10.69 17.01 -19.87
N ARG A 67 11.08 18.15 -19.29
CA ARG A 67 11.01 18.38 -17.83
C ARG A 67 9.61 18.13 -17.30
N ASP A 68 8.62 18.74 -17.94
CA ASP A 68 7.24 18.68 -17.49
C ASP A 68 6.71 17.24 -17.60
N SER A 69 7.07 16.50 -18.64
CA SER A 69 6.75 15.06 -18.77
C SER A 69 7.39 14.19 -17.67
N VAL A 70 8.64 14.48 -17.28
CA VAL A 70 9.31 13.78 -16.18
C VAL A 70 8.62 14.08 -14.85
N ASN A 71 8.26 15.33 -14.59
CA ASN A 71 7.56 15.73 -13.36
C ASN A 71 6.16 15.13 -13.28
N GLU A 72 5.42 15.08 -14.39
CA GLU A 72 4.12 14.43 -14.48
C GLU A 72 4.23 12.93 -14.16
N SER A 73 5.15 12.22 -14.84
CA SER A 73 5.38 10.79 -14.59
C SER A 73 5.80 10.50 -13.13
N TRP A 74 6.53 11.43 -12.51
CA TRP A 74 6.90 11.33 -11.10
C TRP A 74 5.70 11.52 -10.17
N ALA A 75 4.84 12.51 -10.45
CA ALA A 75 3.62 12.75 -9.69
C ALA A 75 2.68 11.53 -9.75
N ASP A 76 2.49 10.94 -10.94
CA ASP A 76 1.69 9.72 -11.13
C ASP A 76 2.21 8.55 -10.29
N LEU A 77 3.55 8.38 -10.24
CA LEU A 77 4.17 7.33 -9.44
C LEU A 77 3.92 7.55 -7.93
N LEU A 78 4.01 8.79 -7.45
CA LEU A 78 3.72 9.11 -6.06
C LEU A 78 2.25 8.85 -5.71
N GLU A 79 1.31 9.18 -6.60
CA GLU A 79 -0.11 8.88 -6.41
C GLU A 79 -0.39 7.37 -6.35
N LEU A 80 0.24 6.59 -7.23
CA LEU A 80 0.14 5.14 -7.23
C LEU A 80 0.65 4.55 -5.90
N ILE A 81 1.77 5.06 -5.40
CA ILE A 81 2.35 4.66 -4.12
C ILE A 81 1.38 4.98 -2.99
N ASP A 82 0.83 6.19 -2.95
CA ASP A 82 -0.12 6.60 -1.91
C ASP A 82 -1.39 5.74 -1.92
N THR A 83 -1.98 5.52 -3.10
CA THR A 83 -3.15 4.65 -3.29
C THR A 83 -2.88 3.24 -2.74
N ARG A 84 -1.73 2.67 -3.05
CA ARG A 84 -1.36 1.34 -2.56
C ARG A 84 -1.10 1.33 -1.05
N ALA A 85 -0.53 2.39 -0.48
CA ALA A 85 -0.37 2.53 0.96
C ALA A 85 -1.73 2.57 1.69
N GLN A 86 -2.69 3.35 1.16
CA GLN A 86 -4.05 3.42 1.69
C GLN A 86 -4.75 2.06 1.65
N LEU A 87 -4.64 1.31 0.55
CA LEU A 87 -5.21 -0.04 0.43
C LEU A 87 -4.63 -1.03 1.45
N LEU A 88 -3.31 -1.01 1.64
CA LEU A 88 -2.65 -1.85 2.64
C LEU A 88 -3.06 -1.48 4.07
N GLN A 89 -3.23 -0.19 4.35
CA GLN A 89 -3.70 0.30 5.64
C GLN A 89 -5.15 -0.13 5.90
N ALA A 90 -6.04 0.04 4.92
CA ALA A 90 -7.44 -0.38 5.02
C ALA A 90 -7.57 -1.89 5.25
N SER A 91 -6.79 -2.70 4.54
CA SER A 91 -6.75 -4.16 4.72
C SER A 91 -6.30 -4.55 6.13
N HIS A 92 -5.21 -3.93 6.60
CA HIS A 92 -4.71 -4.15 7.96
C HIS A 92 -5.75 -3.78 9.03
N ASP A 93 -6.40 -2.63 8.90
CA ASP A 93 -7.35 -2.16 9.89
C ASP A 93 -8.62 -3.01 9.92
N LEU A 94 -9.08 -3.48 8.75
CA LEU A 94 -10.17 -4.43 8.64
C LEU A 94 -9.83 -5.73 9.39
N LEU A 95 -8.70 -6.37 9.07
CA LEU A 95 -8.27 -7.62 9.73
C LEU A 95 -8.10 -7.45 11.24
N LYS A 96 -7.51 -6.35 11.68
CA LYS A 96 -7.35 -6.02 13.09
C LYS A 96 -8.70 -5.84 13.80
N SER A 97 -9.64 -5.13 13.17
CA SER A 97 -10.98 -4.92 13.72
C SER A 97 -11.75 -6.23 13.88
N VAL A 98 -11.67 -7.12 12.88
CA VAL A 98 -12.27 -8.46 12.91
C VAL A 98 -11.67 -9.30 14.04
N CYS A 99 -10.34 -9.32 14.16
CA CYS A 99 -9.63 -10.03 15.23
C CYS A 99 -10.01 -9.50 16.64
N THR A 100 -10.09 -8.18 16.79
CA THR A 100 -10.45 -7.54 18.07
C THR A 100 -11.90 -7.82 18.47
N GLN A 101 -12.84 -7.76 17.52
CA GLN A 101 -14.25 -8.06 17.81
C GLN A 101 -14.45 -9.53 18.23
N MET A 102 -13.69 -10.47 17.65
CA MET A 102 -13.76 -11.88 18.05
C MET A 102 -13.20 -12.15 19.45
N THR A 103 -12.13 -11.46 19.83
CA THR A 103 -11.55 -11.58 21.18
C THR A 103 -12.41 -10.89 22.24
N ALA A 104 -13.02 -9.75 21.91
CA ALA A 104 -13.84 -8.98 22.83
C ALA A 104 -15.23 -9.59 23.08
N ASN A 105 -15.86 -10.19 22.07
CA ASN A 105 -17.24 -10.66 22.21
C ASN A 105 -17.38 -11.93 23.05
N GLY A 106 -16.30 -12.71 23.31
CA GLY A 106 -16.35 -13.91 24.17
C GLY A 106 -17.47 -14.90 23.82
N SER A 107 -18.09 -14.74 22.64
CA SER A 107 -19.33 -15.39 22.28
C SER A 107 -18.97 -16.56 21.42
N SER A 108 -19.36 -17.74 21.89
CA SER A 108 -19.52 -18.96 21.12
C SER A 108 -20.44 -18.71 19.91
N MET A 109 -19.99 -17.94 18.93
CA MET A 109 -20.64 -17.77 17.64
C MET A 109 -20.35 -19.01 16.81
N PRO A 110 -21.36 -19.71 16.29
CA PRO A 110 -21.12 -20.91 15.49
C PRO A 110 -20.32 -20.53 14.24
N LEU A 111 -19.29 -21.34 13.94
CA LEU A 111 -18.35 -21.16 12.81
C LEU A 111 -19.03 -20.94 11.45
N THR A 112 -20.29 -21.34 11.30
CA THR A 112 -21.11 -21.14 10.11
C THR A 112 -21.38 -19.67 9.81
N VAL A 113 -21.53 -18.83 10.83
CA VAL A 113 -21.76 -17.38 10.68
C VAL A 113 -20.45 -16.66 10.36
N PHE A 114 -19.33 -17.17 10.88
CA PHE A 114 -17.98 -16.66 10.61
C PHE A 114 -17.58 -16.86 9.14
N GLY A 115 -17.82 -18.06 8.58
CA GLY A 115 -17.56 -18.33 7.16
C GLY A 115 -18.35 -17.42 6.21
N PHE A 116 -19.56 -16.99 6.61
CA PHE A 116 -20.38 -16.10 5.80
C PHE A 116 -19.88 -14.64 5.77
N LEU A 117 -19.32 -14.16 6.89
CA LEU A 117 -18.86 -12.78 7.02
C LEU A 117 -17.43 -12.56 6.50
N CYS A 118 -16.52 -13.52 6.70
CA CYS A 118 -15.11 -13.35 6.32
C CYS A 118 -14.80 -13.76 4.87
N LEU A 119 -15.53 -14.75 4.31
CA LEU A 119 -15.20 -15.28 2.98
C LEU A 119 -16.07 -14.75 1.84
N GLY A 120 -17.00 -13.82 2.11
CA GLY A 120 -17.75 -13.11 1.07
C GLY A 120 -18.21 -14.03 -0.08
N SER A 121 -19.23 -14.85 0.18
CA SER A 121 -20.00 -15.57 -0.86
C SER A 121 -19.18 -16.16 -2.02
N LYS A 122 -18.61 -17.35 -1.84
CA LYS A 122 -18.60 -18.33 -2.94
C LYS A 122 -19.73 -19.31 -2.73
N GLN A 123 -20.92 -18.88 -3.09
CA GLN A 123 -22.00 -19.79 -3.42
C GLN A 123 -22.08 -19.82 -4.96
N ASP A 124 -21.27 -20.68 -5.55
CA ASP A 124 -21.53 -21.37 -6.81
C ASP A 124 -20.78 -22.71 -6.77
#